data_AF-A0A8C5SU82-F1
#
_entry.id   AF-A0A8C5SU82-F1
#
_cell.length_a   1.000
_cell.length_b   1.000
_cell.length_c   1.000
_cell.angle_alpha   90.00
_cell.angle_beta   90.00
_cell.angle_gamma   90.00
#
_symmetry.space_group_name_H-M   'P 1'
#
loop_
_entity.id
_entity.type
_entity.pdbx_description
1 polymer ?
#
loop_
_entity_poly.entity_id
_entity_poly.type
_entity_poly.pdbx_seq_one_letter_code
_entity_poly.pdbx_strand_id
1 'polypeptide(L)'
;MSTLYPSLEDMKVYHMLTAQDNSAVGPQPRAPAPAPTAREMPEPPKADAPPVLYPNLADLNDYMGLSLSSEEIQKNLDLVPTGNSAVGPPSSAPGLLVAPVTGSDAGLRRAEIKPGLREIHLCKDERGKTGLKLRSIDKGLFVQLVKANSPAALAGLRFGDQILQMDGKNCAGWNMEKAKRALKKALPEKIVMVVRDRPFQRTVTMHKDSSGHVGFVIKRGQITSLARDSSAARNGLLTKHYICEVNGQNVIGLKDKEITEILANAGKIITLTIVPAVIYEHMIKKLSSGLMKSSMDRSVPDV
;
A
#
# COMPACT_ATOMS: atom_id res chain seq x y z
N MET A 1 10.18 14.21 -4.79
CA MET A 1 9.14 14.24 -3.75
C MET A 1 9.49 13.21 -2.70
N SER A 2 9.89 13.65 -1.51
CA SER A 2 10.21 12.76 -0.38
C SER A 2 8.98 11.94 -0.03
N THR A 3 9.08 10.62 -0.10
CA THR A 3 8.10 9.70 0.47
C THR A 3 8.20 9.79 1.99
N LEU A 4 7.67 10.88 2.55
CA LEU A 4 7.63 11.14 3.98
C LEU A 4 6.61 10.18 4.59
N TYR A 5 7.05 9.34 5.52
CA TYR A 5 6.14 8.49 6.29
C TYR A 5 5.10 9.37 7.00
N PRO A 6 3.79 9.16 6.77
CA PRO A 6 2.75 9.92 7.46
C PRO A 6 2.91 9.83 8.98
N SER A 7 2.82 10.98 9.62
CA SER A 7 2.92 11.17 11.06
C SER A 7 1.56 10.95 11.75
N LEU A 8 1.57 10.85 13.07
CA LEU A 8 0.31 10.77 13.85
C LEU A 8 -0.48 12.08 13.73
N GLU A 9 0.23 13.19 13.55
CA GLU A 9 -0.30 14.51 13.30
C GLU A 9 -1.03 14.55 11.95
N ASP A 10 -0.43 14.02 10.88
CA ASP A 10 -1.05 13.96 9.55
C ASP A 10 -2.35 13.16 9.58
N MET A 11 -2.39 12.04 10.31
CA MET A 11 -3.61 11.24 10.47
C MET A 11 -4.72 12.03 11.18
N LYS A 12 -4.38 12.78 12.23
CA LYS A 12 -5.36 13.59 12.96
C LYS A 12 -5.90 14.74 12.10
N VAL A 13 -5.02 15.42 11.35
CA VAL A 13 -5.42 16.48 10.42
C VAL A 13 -6.33 15.91 9.34
N TYR A 14 -6.00 14.75 8.77
CA TYR A 14 -6.85 14.05 7.82
C TYR A 14 -8.25 13.74 8.39
N HIS A 15 -8.33 13.23 9.62
CA HIS A 15 -9.61 13.00 10.28
C HIS A 15 -10.41 14.28 10.54
N MET A 16 -9.73 15.37 10.93
CA MET A 16 -10.38 16.66 11.16
C MET A 16 -10.96 17.25 9.87
N LEU A 17 -10.20 17.21 8.77
CA LEU A 17 -10.65 17.66 7.45
C LEU A 17 -11.83 16.81 6.95
N THR A 18 -11.71 15.48 7.03
CA THR A 18 -12.78 14.56 6.63
C THR A 18 -14.06 14.78 7.46
N ALA A 19 -13.92 15.07 8.76
CA ALA A 19 -15.05 15.37 9.62
C ALA A 19 -15.71 16.71 9.27
N GLN A 20 -14.95 17.74 8.87
CA GLN A 20 -15.48 19.03 8.42
C GLN A 20 -16.21 18.91 7.09
N ASP A 21 -15.65 18.18 6.12
CA ASP A 21 -16.32 17.93 4.83
C ASP A 21 -17.63 17.14 5.01
N ASN A 22 -17.65 16.13 5.88
CA ASN A 22 -18.87 15.37 6.17
C ASN A 22 -19.91 16.17 6.98
N SER A 23 -19.50 17.18 7.75
CA SER A 23 -20.44 18.07 8.47
C SER A 23 -20.90 19.26 7.64
N ALA A 24 -20.25 19.56 6.50
CA ALA A 24 -20.73 20.51 5.51
C ALA A 24 -21.84 19.93 4.59
N VAL A 25 -22.03 18.61 4.57
CA VAL A 25 -23.11 17.92 3.84
C VAL A 25 -24.26 17.55 4.80
N GLY A 26 -24.91 18.56 5.38
CA GLY A 26 -26.20 18.39 6.04
C GLY A 26 -27.35 18.47 5.01
N PRO A 27 -28.42 17.66 5.12
CA PRO A 27 -29.56 17.74 4.21
C PRO A 27 -30.36 19.02 4.49
N GLN A 28 -30.20 20.05 3.66
CA GLN A 28 -31.13 21.17 3.66
C GLN A 28 -32.43 20.76 2.94
N PRO A 29 -33.62 20.98 3.54
CA PRO A 29 -34.88 20.79 2.84
C PRO A 29 -35.03 21.89 1.78
N ARG A 30 -34.95 21.53 0.50
CA ARG A 30 -35.31 22.42 -0.60
C ARG A 30 -36.83 22.64 -0.57
N ALA A 31 -37.26 23.84 -0.17
CA ALA A 31 -38.61 24.32 -0.41
C ALA A 31 -38.85 24.54 -1.93
N PRO A 32 -40.06 24.29 -2.46
CA PRO A 32 -40.36 24.48 -3.87
C PRO A 32 -40.59 25.97 -4.18
N ALA A 33 -39.82 26.52 -5.13
CA ALA A 33 -40.04 27.86 -5.68
C ALA A 33 -41.01 27.80 -6.88
N PRO A 34 -41.85 28.83 -7.10
CA PRO A 34 -42.90 28.82 -8.12
C PRO A 34 -42.35 29.06 -9.54
N ALA A 35 -43.07 28.51 -10.52
CA ALA A 35 -42.75 28.55 -11.94
C ALA A 35 -42.86 29.97 -12.54
N PRO A 36 -41.99 30.33 -13.50
CA PRO A 36 -42.30 31.35 -14.49
C PRO A 36 -42.60 30.73 -15.86
N THR A 37 -43.54 31.38 -16.52
CA THR A 37 -44.09 31.18 -17.85
C THR A 37 -43.08 31.41 -18.97
N ALA A 38 -43.31 30.72 -20.09
CA ALA A 38 -42.50 30.71 -21.31
C ALA A 38 -42.43 32.07 -22.01
N ARG A 39 -41.21 32.47 -22.45
CA ARG A 39 -40.96 33.36 -23.60
C ARG A 39 -39.65 32.94 -24.31
N GLU A 40 -39.63 33.23 -25.60
CA GLU A 40 -38.80 32.72 -26.70
C GLU A 40 -37.27 32.87 -26.56
N MET A 41 -36.56 31.99 -27.27
CA MET A 41 -35.10 31.87 -27.34
C MET A 41 -34.40 33.07 -27.99
N PRO A 42 -33.24 33.48 -27.44
CA PRO A 42 -32.12 34.03 -28.21
C PRO A 42 -30.95 33.03 -28.29
N GLU A 43 -30.15 33.13 -29.37
CA GLU A 43 -28.97 32.32 -29.70
C GLU A 43 -27.95 32.12 -28.56
N PRO A 44 -27.22 30.98 -28.54
CA PRO A 44 -26.23 30.71 -27.50
C PRO A 44 -24.99 31.63 -27.64
N PRO A 45 -24.52 32.26 -26.55
CA PRO A 45 -23.24 32.95 -26.54
C PRO A 45 -22.08 31.96 -26.64
N LYS A 46 -21.03 32.35 -27.36
CA LYS A 46 -19.81 31.58 -27.60
C LYS A 46 -19.17 31.15 -26.27
N ALA A 47 -18.79 29.88 -26.18
CA ALA A 47 -18.14 29.29 -25.02
C ALA A 47 -16.75 29.92 -24.79
N ASP A 48 -16.55 30.46 -23.59
CA ASP A 48 -15.23 30.83 -23.08
C ASP A 48 -14.37 29.57 -22.86
N ALA A 49 -13.10 29.66 -23.25
CA ALA A 49 -12.13 28.56 -23.22
C ALA A 49 -11.78 28.13 -21.78
N PRO A 50 -11.45 26.84 -21.54
CA PRO A 50 -11.04 26.35 -20.23
C PRO A 50 -9.70 26.96 -19.78
N PRO A 51 -9.42 27.03 -18.47
CA PRO A 51 -8.20 27.63 -17.95
C PRO A 51 -7.00 26.80 -18.42
N VAL A 52 -6.10 27.43 -19.18
CA VAL A 52 -4.93 26.76 -19.75
C VAL A 52 -3.94 26.49 -18.62
N LEU A 53 -3.73 25.21 -18.30
CA LEU A 53 -2.87 24.74 -17.21
C LEU A 53 -1.37 24.82 -17.52
N TYR A 54 -0.99 25.33 -18.70
CA TYR A 54 0.39 25.49 -19.15
C TYR A 54 0.54 26.86 -19.83
N PRO A 55 1.62 27.62 -19.54
CA PRO A 55 1.90 28.87 -20.23
C PRO A 55 2.04 28.65 -21.74
N ASN A 56 1.51 29.59 -22.52
CA ASN A 56 1.57 29.56 -23.97
C ASN A 56 3.05 29.65 -24.42
N LEU A 57 3.52 28.68 -25.21
CA LEU A 57 4.93 28.57 -25.62
C LEU A 57 5.40 29.75 -26.49
N ALA A 58 4.47 30.50 -27.08
CA ALA A 58 4.76 31.71 -27.84
C ALA A 58 5.22 32.89 -26.96
N ASP A 59 4.92 32.87 -25.66
CA ASP A 59 5.27 33.96 -24.72
C ASP A 59 6.56 33.67 -23.92
N LEU A 60 7.16 32.49 -24.10
CA LEU A 60 8.46 32.14 -23.49
C LEU A 60 9.62 32.60 -24.37
N ASN A 61 9.88 33.91 -24.36
CA ASN A 61 11.09 34.46 -25.00
C ASN A 61 12.39 33.98 -24.31
N ASP A 62 12.33 33.76 -22.99
CA ASP A 62 13.45 33.28 -22.17
C ASP A 62 12.99 32.09 -21.31
N TYR A 63 13.49 30.90 -21.63
CA TYR A 63 13.32 29.71 -20.79
C TYR A 63 14.69 29.20 -20.35
N MET A 64 14.90 29.04 -19.05
CA MET A 64 16.13 28.48 -18.47
C MET A 64 17.43 29.21 -18.89
N GLY A 65 17.35 30.53 -19.13
CA GLY A 65 18.50 31.34 -19.51
C GLY A 65 18.98 31.14 -20.95
N LEU A 66 18.15 30.54 -21.80
CA LEU A 66 18.37 30.41 -23.24
C LEU A 66 17.37 31.34 -23.96
N SER A 67 17.89 32.34 -24.67
CA SER A 67 17.09 33.23 -25.51
C SER A 67 16.64 32.49 -26.76
N LEU A 68 15.34 32.25 -26.91
CA LEU A 68 14.77 31.53 -28.06
C LEU A 68 14.57 32.44 -29.30
N SER A 69 15.11 33.66 -29.27
CA SER A 69 14.97 34.69 -30.31
C SER A 69 15.92 34.53 -31.52
N SER A 70 16.70 33.44 -31.61
CA SER A 70 17.60 33.22 -32.75
C SER A 70 16.84 32.68 -33.96
N GLU A 71 17.09 33.29 -35.14
CA GLU A 71 16.46 32.93 -36.42
C GLU A 71 16.60 31.44 -36.80
N GLU A 72 17.62 30.76 -36.28
CA GLU A 72 17.87 29.32 -36.46
C GLU A 72 16.88 28.43 -35.69
N ILE A 73 16.34 28.91 -34.57
CA ILE A 73 15.34 28.18 -33.77
C ILE A 73 13.96 28.31 -34.42
N GLN A 74 13.62 29.49 -34.94
CA GLN A 74 12.38 29.73 -35.68
C GLN A 74 12.32 28.89 -36.96
N LYS A 75 13.42 28.82 -37.73
CA LYS A 75 13.52 27.96 -38.92
C LYS A 75 13.30 26.47 -38.63
N ASN A 76 13.70 26.00 -37.46
CA ASN A 76 13.50 24.60 -37.05
C ASN A 76 12.09 24.34 -36.47
N LEU A 77 11.40 25.37 -35.97
CA LEU A 77 9.99 25.30 -35.57
C LEU A 77 9.04 25.32 -36.79
N ASP A 78 9.41 26.03 -37.86
CA ASP A 78 8.61 26.15 -39.09
C ASP A 78 8.63 24.89 -39.98
N LEU A 79 9.39 23.85 -39.61
CA LEU A 79 9.42 22.56 -40.32
C LEU A 79 8.29 21.60 -39.89
N VAL A 80 7.34 22.05 -39.07
CA VAL A 80 6.11 21.30 -38.81
C VAL A 80 5.16 21.49 -39.99
N PRO A 81 4.70 20.42 -40.68
CA PRO A 81 3.82 20.57 -41.83
C PRO A 81 2.48 21.18 -41.42
N THR A 82 2.24 22.42 -41.82
CA THR A 82 0.92 23.05 -41.81
C THR A 82 0.07 22.46 -42.93
N GLY A 83 -0.53 21.30 -42.66
CA GLY A 83 -1.55 20.68 -43.49
C GLY A 83 -2.86 20.59 -42.71
N ASN A 84 -3.90 21.28 -43.18
CA ASN A 84 -5.28 21.18 -42.70
C ASN A 84 -5.78 19.73 -42.75
N SER A 85 -5.60 19.02 -41.64
CA SER A 85 -6.40 17.86 -41.27
C SER A 85 -6.62 17.98 -39.78
N ALA A 86 -7.88 17.93 -39.36
CA ALA A 86 -8.23 17.81 -37.96
C ALA A 86 -7.67 16.49 -37.43
N VAL A 87 -6.41 16.52 -37.01
CA VAL A 87 -5.79 15.50 -36.18
C VAL A 87 -6.18 15.93 -34.77
N GLY A 88 -7.36 15.45 -34.33
CA GLY A 88 -7.53 15.18 -32.91
C GLY A 88 -6.30 14.38 -32.42
N PRO A 89 -5.97 14.41 -31.11
CA PRO A 89 -4.86 13.61 -30.59
C PRO A 89 -4.96 12.24 -31.26
N PRO A 90 -3.90 11.71 -31.89
CA PRO A 90 -4.01 10.47 -32.63
C PRO A 90 -4.79 9.56 -31.72
N SER A 91 -5.97 9.12 -32.16
CA SER A 91 -6.64 8.05 -31.44
C SER A 91 -5.58 6.98 -31.50
N SER A 92 -4.89 6.81 -30.39
CA SER A 92 -4.02 5.69 -30.20
C SER A 92 -4.96 4.55 -30.52
N ALA A 93 -4.77 3.92 -31.69
CA ALA A 93 -5.19 2.55 -31.87
C ALA A 93 -4.83 1.89 -30.53
N PRO A 94 -5.77 1.24 -29.82
CA PRO A 94 -5.54 0.74 -28.47
C PRO A 94 -4.35 -0.21 -28.54
N GLY A 95 -3.18 0.33 -28.22
CA GLY A 95 -1.95 -0.04 -28.91
C GLY A 95 -0.78 0.48 -28.13
N LEU A 96 -0.57 -0.21 -27.01
CA LEU A 96 0.70 -0.33 -26.29
C LEU A 96 1.19 0.90 -25.52
N LEU A 97 0.32 1.52 -24.71
CA LEU A 97 0.76 1.69 -23.32
C LEU A 97 0.70 0.30 -22.69
N VAL A 98 1.83 -0.40 -22.70
CA VAL A 98 1.94 -1.67 -21.96
C VAL A 98 1.90 -1.28 -20.49
N ALA A 99 0.68 -1.31 -19.91
CA ALA A 99 0.54 -1.29 -18.47
C ALA A 99 1.45 -2.40 -17.90
N PRO A 100 2.18 -2.14 -16.80
CA PRO A 100 2.97 -3.19 -16.18
C PRO A 100 2.08 -4.42 -15.99
N VAL A 101 2.47 -5.57 -16.57
CA VAL A 101 1.68 -6.81 -16.53
C VAL A 101 1.38 -7.24 -15.09
N THR A 102 2.15 -6.71 -14.13
CA THR A 102 2.01 -6.89 -12.68
C THR A 102 0.99 -5.97 -12.01
N GLY A 103 0.56 -4.88 -12.64
CA GLY A 103 -0.25 -3.82 -12.01
C GLY A 103 -1.67 -4.25 -11.63
N SER A 104 -2.23 -5.23 -12.33
CA SER A 104 -3.55 -5.81 -12.04
C SER A 104 -3.49 -7.11 -11.23
N ASP A 105 -2.29 -7.59 -10.86
CA ASP A 105 -2.13 -8.86 -10.16
C ASP A 105 -2.72 -8.79 -8.73
N ALA A 106 -3.59 -9.74 -8.41
CA ALA A 106 -4.22 -9.82 -7.10
C ALA A 106 -3.19 -9.99 -5.97
N GLY A 107 -2.07 -10.68 -6.23
CA GLY A 107 -0.99 -10.84 -5.26
C GLY A 107 -0.30 -9.52 -4.93
N LEU A 108 -0.11 -8.64 -5.92
CA LEU A 108 0.46 -7.31 -5.69
C LEU A 108 -0.47 -6.44 -4.84
N ARG A 109 -1.76 -6.37 -5.19
CA ARG A 109 -2.75 -5.59 -4.43
C ARG A 109 -2.93 -6.11 -2.99
N ARG A 110 -2.83 -7.44 -2.77
CA ARG A 110 -2.88 -8.07 -1.43
C ARG A 110 -1.63 -7.82 -0.58
N ALA A 111 -0.46 -7.74 -1.23
CA ALA A 111 0.84 -7.59 -0.59
C ALA A 111 1.30 -6.13 -0.50
N GLU A 112 0.53 -5.19 -1.03
CA GLU A 112 0.83 -3.76 -0.95
C GLU A 112 0.99 -3.34 0.53
N ILE A 113 2.12 -2.71 0.84
CA ILE A 113 2.38 -2.10 2.15
C ILE A 113 2.09 -0.62 1.98
N LYS A 114 0.92 -0.17 2.43
CA LYS A 114 0.60 1.25 2.44
C LYS A 114 1.48 1.92 3.50
N PRO A 115 2.26 2.96 3.15
CA PRO A 115 3.15 3.61 4.13
C PRO A 115 2.40 4.40 5.21
N GLY A 116 1.07 4.51 5.10
CA GLY A 116 0.21 5.27 6.01
C GLY A 116 -0.03 4.62 7.36
N LEU A 117 -0.52 5.45 8.29
CA LEU A 117 -1.07 5.00 9.56
C LEU A 117 -2.53 4.61 9.35
N ARG A 118 -2.95 3.50 9.96
CA ARG A 118 -4.35 3.07 9.96
C ARG A 118 -4.87 3.00 11.39
N GLU A 119 -6.05 3.57 11.60
CA GLU A 119 -6.82 3.34 12.81
C GLU A 119 -7.63 2.04 12.64
N ILE A 120 -7.51 1.14 13.60
CA ILE A 120 -8.27 -0.11 13.65
C ILE A 120 -9.11 -0.16 14.92
N HIS A 121 -10.31 -0.70 14.80
CA HIS A 121 -11.18 -0.98 15.93
C HIS A 121 -11.23 -2.49 16.14
N LEU A 122 -10.94 -2.91 17.36
CA LEU A 122 -10.79 -4.30 17.74
C LEU A 122 -11.73 -4.62 18.89
N CYS A 123 -12.48 -5.71 18.76
CA CYS A 123 -13.32 -6.24 19.83
C CYS A 123 -12.63 -7.45 20.49
N LYS A 124 -12.94 -7.73 21.75
CA LYS A 124 -12.53 -8.97 22.40
C LYS A 124 -13.52 -10.09 22.02
N ASP A 125 -12.98 -11.29 21.87
CA ASP A 125 -13.76 -12.51 21.76
C ASP A 125 -14.50 -12.81 23.08
N GLU A 126 -15.42 -13.79 23.09
CA GLU A 126 -16.19 -14.24 24.27
C GLU A 126 -15.29 -14.56 25.47
N ARG A 127 -14.06 -15.00 25.19
CA ARG A 127 -13.02 -15.33 26.19
C ARG A 127 -12.24 -14.12 26.70
N GLY A 128 -12.63 -12.90 26.34
CA GLY A 128 -11.93 -11.66 26.68
C GLY A 128 -10.55 -11.53 26.04
N LYS A 129 -10.31 -12.18 24.90
CA LYS A 129 -9.01 -12.23 24.22
C LYS A 129 -9.13 -11.66 22.81
N THR A 130 -8.10 -10.97 22.34
CA THR A 130 -8.06 -10.44 20.97
C THR A 130 -7.34 -11.35 19.99
N GLY A 131 -6.61 -12.36 20.48
CA GLY A 131 -5.77 -13.25 19.65
C GLY A 131 -4.39 -12.69 19.30
N LEU A 132 -3.98 -11.54 19.85
CA LEU A 132 -2.69 -10.92 19.59
C LEU A 132 -1.60 -11.34 20.58
N LYS A 133 -0.38 -11.54 20.07
CA LYS A 133 0.85 -11.46 20.86
C LYS A 133 1.70 -10.30 20.37
N LEU A 134 2.21 -9.52 21.32
CA LEU A 134 3.02 -8.34 21.06
C LEU A 134 4.44 -8.52 21.56
N ARG A 135 5.38 -7.86 20.89
CA ARG A 135 6.81 -7.87 21.18
C ARG A 135 7.32 -6.44 21.23
N SER A 136 8.13 -6.11 22.24
CA SER A 136 8.85 -4.84 22.28
C SER A 136 10.21 -4.98 21.59
N ILE A 137 10.52 -4.08 20.66
CA ILE A 137 11.79 -3.98 19.90
C ILE A 137 12.15 -2.51 19.85
N ASP A 138 13.36 -2.13 20.29
CA ASP A 138 13.88 -0.75 20.26
C ASP A 138 12.88 0.31 20.74
N LYS A 139 12.23 0.04 21.89
CA LYS A 139 11.19 0.89 22.49
C LYS A 139 9.90 1.03 21.65
N GLY A 140 9.78 0.36 20.51
CA GLY A 140 8.54 0.19 19.76
C GLY A 140 7.79 -1.09 20.17
N LEU A 141 6.50 -1.14 19.83
CA LEU A 141 5.62 -2.27 20.08
C LEU A 141 5.17 -2.87 18.75
N PHE A 142 5.45 -4.16 18.53
CA PHE A 142 5.21 -4.85 17.26
C PHE A 142 4.35 -6.09 17.45
N VAL A 143 3.57 -6.43 16.42
CA VAL A 143 2.76 -7.63 16.37
C VAL A 143 3.64 -8.84 16.06
N GLN A 144 3.66 -9.77 17.00
CA GLN A 144 4.51 -10.96 17.00
C GLN A 144 3.79 -12.21 16.48
N LEU A 145 2.50 -12.34 16.79
CA LEU A 145 1.65 -13.45 16.37
C LEU A 145 0.22 -12.95 16.33
N VAL A 146 -0.48 -13.27 15.25
CA VAL A 146 -1.92 -13.07 15.11
C VAL A 146 -2.55 -14.44 15.01
N LYS A 147 -3.53 -14.73 15.88
CA LYS A 147 -4.24 -16.01 15.82
C LYS A 147 -5.20 -16.05 14.64
N ALA A 148 -5.24 -17.17 13.92
CA ALA A 148 -6.26 -17.44 12.92
C ALA A 148 -7.68 -17.32 13.54
N ASN A 149 -8.64 -16.79 12.78
CA ASN A 149 -10.03 -16.60 13.20
C ASN A 149 -10.19 -15.81 14.51
N SER A 150 -9.25 -14.91 14.80
CA SER A 150 -9.35 -14.03 15.97
C SER A 150 -9.82 -12.64 15.57
N PRO A 151 -10.36 -11.83 16.50
CA PRO A 151 -10.74 -10.46 16.21
C PRO A 151 -9.60 -9.64 15.58
N ALA A 152 -8.35 -9.96 15.94
CA ALA A 152 -7.19 -9.30 15.36
C ALA A 152 -6.91 -9.65 13.90
N ALA A 153 -7.15 -10.91 13.51
CA ALA A 153 -7.07 -11.31 12.10
C ALA A 153 -8.18 -10.61 11.29
N LEU A 154 -9.39 -10.54 11.85
CA LEU A 154 -10.52 -9.84 11.23
C LEU A 154 -10.26 -8.33 11.09
N ALA A 155 -9.57 -7.72 12.05
CA ALA A 155 -9.13 -6.32 11.98
C ALA A 155 -7.96 -6.09 11.00
N GLY A 156 -7.49 -7.12 10.30
CA GLY A 156 -6.42 -7.03 9.30
C GLY A 156 -5.00 -6.87 9.88
N LEU A 157 -4.81 -7.13 11.18
CA LEU A 157 -3.48 -7.12 11.78
C LEU A 157 -2.64 -8.29 11.26
N ARG A 158 -1.36 -8.02 10.99
CA ARG A 158 -0.40 -9.02 10.53
C ARG A 158 0.89 -8.98 11.32
N PHE A 159 1.70 -10.03 11.15
CA PHE A 159 3.05 -10.06 11.69
C PHE A 159 3.85 -8.87 11.17
N GLY A 160 4.56 -8.18 12.06
CA GLY A 160 5.42 -7.05 11.69
C GLY A 160 4.75 -5.69 11.81
N ASP A 161 3.43 -5.63 12.00
CA ASP A 161 2.74 -4.37 12.24
C ASP A 161 3.22 -3.69 13.53
N GLN A 162 3.37 -2.37 13.47
CA GLN A 162 3.81 -1.56 14.60
C GLN A 162 2.62 -0.84 15.23
N ILE A 163 2.42 -1.00 16.53
CA ILE A 163 1.37 -0.32 17.28
C ILE A 163 1.95 0.98 17.85
N LEU A 164 1.41 2.10 17.41
CA LEU A 164 1.82 3.43 17.88
C LEU A 164 0.96 3.90 19.07
N GLN A 165 -0.35 3.65 19.00
CA GLN A 165 -1.31 4.09 20.02
C GLN A 165 -2.32 2.98 20.32
N MET A 166 -2.73 2.87 21.59
CA MET A 166 -3.84 2.02 22.02
C MET A 166 -4.75 2.81 22.98
N ASP A 167 -6.04 2.88 22.69
CA ASP A 167 -7.06 3.63 23.43
C ASP A 167 -6.62 5.05 23.78
N GLY A 168 -6.09 5.78 22.79
CA GLY A 168 -5.61 7.14 22.99
C GLY A 168 -4.21 7.26 23.63
N LYS A 169 -3.56 6.16 24.03
CA LYS A 169 -2.25 6.20 24.73
C LYS A 169 -1.09 5.77 23.84
N ASN A 170 -0.02 6.58 23.82
CA ASN A 170 1.19 6.27 23.07
C ASN A 170 1.90 5.04 23.64
N CYS A 171 2.23 4.10 22.75
CA CYS A 171 2.87 2.82 23.06
C CYS A 171 4.40 2.88 23.06
N ALA A 172 4.99 4.04 22.74
CA ALA A 172 6.42 4.25 22.79
C ALA A 172 6.99 3.95 24.20
N GLY A 173 8.05 3.14 24.25
CA GLY A 173 8.70 2.72 25.49
C GLY A 173 7.96 1.64 26.29
N TRP A 174 6.85 1.10 25.79
CA TRP A 174 6.12 0.08 26.54
C TRP A 174 6.86 -1.25 26.53
N ASN A 175 6.95 -1.87 27.72
CA ASN A 175 7.38 -3.25 27.84
C ASN A 175 6.21 -4.21 27.48
N MET A 176 6.56 -5.47 27.20
CA MET A 176 5.57 -6.50 26.81
C MET A 176 4.47 -6.69 27.86
N GLU A 177 4.79 -6.54 29.15
CA GLU A 177 3.82 -6.70 30.22
C GLU A 177 2.82 -5.56 30.30
N LYS A 178 3.29 -4.31 30.16
CA LYS A 178 2.46 -3.11 30.13
C LYS A 178 1.50 -3.16 28.95
N ALA A 179 1.98 -3.58 27.77
CA ALA A 179 1.13 -3.80 26.61
C ALA A 179 0.04 -4.85 26.87
N LYS A 180 0.41 -6.01 27.46
CA LYS A 180 -0.57 -7.05 27.85
C LYS A 180 -1.57 -6.55 28.90
N ARG A 181 -1.12 -5.78 29.89
CA ARG A 181 -1.98 -5.20 30.94
C ARG A 181 -2.96 -4.19 30.35
N ALA A 182 -2.50 -3.32 29.45
CA ALA A 182 -3.35 -2.37 28.73
C ALA A 182 -4.43 -3.10 27.92
N LEU A 183 -4.05 -4.12 27.14
CA LEU A 183 -4.98 -4.91 26.35
C LEU A 183 -6.02 -5.66 27.20
N LYS A 184 -5.61 -6.14 28.39
CA LYS A 184 -6.53 -6.75 29.36
C LYS A 184 -7.49 -5.72 29.96
N LYS A 185 -7.01 -4.52 30.30
CA LYS A 185 -7.80 -3.43 30.91
C LYS A 185 -8.74 -2.74 29.91
N ALA A 186 -8.42 -2.75 28.62
CA ALA A 186 -9.24 -2.15 27.58
C ALA A 186 -10.67 -2.72 27.59
N LEU A 187 -11.64 -1.92 27.12
CA LEU A 187 -13.02 -2.36 27.04
C LEU A 187 -13.16 -3.56 26.09
N PRO A 188 -14.03 -4.53 26.39
CA PRO A 188 -14.21 -5.69 25.53
C PRO A 188 -14.87 -5.33 24.20
N GLU A 189 -15.75 -4.33 24.19
CA GLU A 189 -16.53 -3.94 23.01
C GLU A 189 -15.74 -3.13 21.99
N LYS A 190 -14.78 -2.31 22.44
CA LYS A 190 -14.02 -1.43 21.56
C LYS A 190 -12.63 -1.14 22.11
N ILE A 191 -11.62 -1.55 21.35
CA ILE A 191 -10.21 -1.20 21.54
C ILE A 191 -9.77 -0.48 20.28
N VAL A 192 -9.37 0.79 20.43
CA VAL A 192 -8.91 1.60 19.29
C VAL A 192 -7.39 1.51 19.24
N MET A 193 -6.83 1.10 18.10
CA MET A 193 -5.38 1.08 17.91
C MET A 193 -4.99 1.87 16.66
N VAL A 194 -3.90 2.62 16.76
CA VAL A 194 -3.27 3.24 15.58
C VAL A 194 -2.03 2.43 15.24
N VAL A 195 -2.00 1.93 14.01
CA VAL A 195 -1.02 0.95 13.53
C VAL A 195 -0.29 1.50 12.31
N ARG A 196 1.00 1.21 12.23
CA ARG A 196 1.82 1.39 11.03
C ARG A 196 2.06 0.02 10.39
N ASP A 197 1.77 -0.06 9.11
CA ASP A 197 1.81 -1.31 8.36
C ASP A 197 3.26 -1.74 8.12
N ARG A 198 3.63 -2.87 8.73
CA ARG A 198 4.85 -3.65 8.43
C ARG A 198 6.10 -2.81 8.08
N PRO A 199 6.58 -1.89 8.95
CA PRO A 199 7.64 -0.93 8.62
C PRO A 199 9.00 -1.53 8.23
N PHE A 200 9.27 -2.78 8.60
CA PHE A 200 10.52 -3.48 8.27
C PHE A 200 10.37 -4.50 7.13
N GLN A 201 9.18 -4.59 6.53
CA GLN A 201 8.95 -5.50 5.42
C GLN A 201 9.03 -4.73 4.11
N ARG A 202 9.44 -5.45 3.06
CA ARG A 202 9.45 -4.93 1.69
C ARG A 202 8.82 -5.95 0.75
N THR A 203 8.17 -5.46 -0.28
CA THR A 203 7.50 -6.28 -1.29
C THR A 203 8.36 -6.36 -2.54
N VAL A 204 8.54 -7.56 -3.09
CA VAL A 204 9.30 -7.81 -4.32
C VAL A 204 8.46 -8.68 -5.23
N THR A 205 8.10 -8.17 -6.40
CA THR A 205 7.36 -8.91 -7.43
C THR A 205 8.32 -9.48 -8.45
N MET A 206 8.09 -10.74 -8.82
CA MET A 206 8.93 -11.53 -9.70
C MET A 206 8.06 -12.37 -10.63
N HIS A 207 8.65 -12.85 -11.71
CA HIS A 207 8.00 -13.71 -12.68
C HIS A 207 8.69 -15.06 -12.75
N LYS A 208 7.90 -16.13 -12.81
CA LYS A 208 8.38 -17.47 -13.13
C LYS A 208 8.90 -17.52 -14.57
N ASP A 209 10.01 -18.21 -14.75
CA ASP A 209 10.53 -18.58 -16.06
C ASP A 209 9.69 -19.70 -16.73
N SER A 210 10.08 -20.14 -17.91
CA SER A 210 9.45 -21.26 -18.63
C SER A 210 9.55 -22.59 -17.87
N SER A 211 10.49 -22.71 -16.94
CA SER A 211 10.68 -23.89 -16.09
C SER A 211 9.90 -23.79 -14.76
N GLY A 212 9.14 -22.71 -14.55
CA GLY A 212 8.34 -22.49 -13.34
C GLY A 212 9.12 -21.94 -12.14
N HIS A 213 10.38 -21.53 -12.33
CA HIS A 213 11.25 -21.05 -11.25
C HIS A 213 11.39 -19.52 -11.27
N VAL A 214 11.59 -18.96 -10.09
CA VAL A 214 11.89 -17.52 -9.87
C VAL A 214 13.37 -17.28 -9.58
N GLY A 215 14.10 -18.33 -9.19
CA GLY A 215 15.56 -18.37 -9.07
C GLY A 215 16.13 -17.92 -7.72
N PHE A 216 15.63 -18.46 -6.60
CA PHE A 216 16.24 -18.31 -5.29
C PHE A 216 16.11 -19.60 -4.47
N VAL A 217 16.97 -19.75 -3.46
CA VAL A 217 16.99 -20.93 -2.58
C VAL A 217 16.56 -20.54 -1.16
N ILE A 218 15.60 -21.28 -0.61
CA ILE A 218 15.09 -21.09 0.75
C ILE A 218 15.68 -22.16 1.67
N LYS A 219 16.07 -21.76 2.88
CA LYS A 219 16.38 -22.67 3.98
C LYS A 219 15.74 -22.14 5.27
N ARG A 220 14.89 -22.95 5.89
CA ARG A 220 14.09 -22.60 7.09
C ARG A 220 13.32 -21.28 6.93
N GLY A 221 12.73 -21.04 5.76
CA GLY A 221 12.03 -19.81 5.41
C GLY A 221 12.93 -18.59 5.11
N GLN A 222 14.25 -18.74 5.16
CA GLN A 222 15.23 -17.69 4.83
C GLN A 222 15.76 -17.85 3.41
N ILE A 223 15.88 -16.75 2.67
CA ILE A 223 16.53 -16.68 1.36
C ILE A 223 18.05 -16.74 1.55
N THR A 224 18.67 -17.77 0.99
CA THR A 224 20.11 -18.06 1.18
C THR A 224 20.95 -17.68 -0.03
N SER A 225 20.47 -17.98 -1.23
CA SER A 225 21.16 -17.67 -2.48
C SER A 225 20.17 -17.32 -3.59
N LEU A 226 20.70 -16.67 -4.63
CA LEU A 226 19.98 -16.27 -5.83
C LEU A 226 20.66 -16.91 -7.03
N ALA A 227 19.87 -17.39 -7.97
CA ALA A 227 20.37 -17.85 -9.27
C ALA A 227 20.71 -16.63 -10.14
N ARG A 228 21.80 -16.72 -10.89
CA ARG A 228 22.16 -15.70 -11.88
C ARG A 228 21.11 -15.66 -12.98
N ASP A 229 20.91 -14.47 -13.55
CA ASP A 229 19.95 -14.23 -14.65
C ASP A 229 18.51 -14.66 -14.34
N SER A 230 18.17 -14.78 -13.06
CA SER A 230 16.83 -15.09 -12.60
C SER A 230 15.98 -13.83 -12.42
N SER A 231 14.65 -14.01 -12.34
CA SER A 231 13.78 -12.89 -11.99
C SER A 231 14.08 -12.35 -10.59
N ALA A 232 14.48 -13.21 -9.65
CA ALA A 232 14.86 -12.78 -8.30
C ALA A 232 16.10 -11.88 -8.29
N ALA A 233 17.12 -12.20 -9.08
CA ALA A 233 18.31 -11.36 -9.23
C ALA A 233 17.96 -10.02 -9.90
N ARG A 234 17.18 -10.05 -10.99
CA ARG A 234 16.77 -8.84 -11.73
C ARG A 234 15.94 -7.85 -10.89
N ASN A 235 15.11 -8.36 -9.98
CA ASN A 235 14.25 -7.53 -9.13
C ASN A 235 14.90 -7.20 -7.76
N GLY A 236 16.18 -7.49 -7.57
CA GLY A 236 16.90 -7.13 -6.35
C GLY A 236 16.40 -7.82 -5.09
N LEU A 237 15.97 -9.09 -5.19
CA LEU A 237 15.71 -9.90 -4.02
C LEU A 237 17.00 -10.00 -3.18
N LEU A 238 16.90 -9.92 -1.86
CA LEU A 238 18.07 -9.92 -0.97
C LEU A 238 18.18 -11.25 -0.23
N THR A 239 19.40 -11.73 -0.12
CA THR A 239 19.74 -12.87 0.76
C THR A 239 19.71 -12.45 2.23
N LYS A 240 19.70 -13.41 3.16
CA LYS A 240 19.57 -13.16 4.61
C LYS A 240 18.27 -12.41 4.98
N HIS A 241 17.20 -12.68 4.23
CA HIS A 241 15.86 -12.19 4.49
C HIS A 241 14.91 -13.38 4.65
N TYR A 242 13.92 -13.24 5.53
CA TYR A 242 12.85 -14.23 5.69
C TYR A 242 11.65 -13.84 4.83
N ILE A 243 10.97 -14.86 4.31
CA ILE A 243 9.72 -14.69 3.59
C ILE A 243 8.58 -14.64 4.60
N CYS A 244 7.86 -13.53 4.62
CA CYS A 244 6.67 -13.34 5.45
C CYS A 244 5.41 -13.77 4.71
N GLU A 245 5.26 -13.34 3.45
CA GLU A 245 4.07 -13.63 2.65
C GLU A 245 4.43 -13.99 1.21
N VAL A 246 3.59 -14.83 0.60
CA VAL A 246 3.61 -15.17 -0.83
C VAL A 246 2.25 -14.84 -1.41
N ASN A 247 2.18 -13.90 -2.36
CA ASN A 247 0.93 -13.41 -2.98
C ASN A 247 -0.15 -12.97 -1.96
N GLY A 248 0.29 -12.42 -0.83
CA GLY A 248 -0.57 -12.00 0.28
C GLY A 248 -0.93 -13.10 1.28
N GLN A 249 -0.54 -14.35 1.04
CA GLN A 249 -0.71 -15.45 2.00
C GLN A 249 0.47 -15.50 2.96
N ASN A 250 0.21 -15.49 4.27
CA ASN A 250 1.24 -15.61 5.30
C ASN A 250 1.87 -17.01 5.34
N VAL A 251 3.21 -17.07 5.28
CA VAL A 251 3.99 -18.31 5.29
C VAL A 251 4.90 -18.47 6.52
N ILE A 252 4.79 -17.55 7.49
CA ILE A 252 5.62 -17.58 8.70
C ILE A 252 5.37 -18.87 9.50
N GLY A 253 6.46 -19.51 9.89
CA GLY A 253 6.45 -20.76 10.66
C GLY A 253 6.13 -22.04 9.87
N LEU A 254 5.91 -21.94 8.56
CA LEU A 254 5.78 -23.10 7.68
C LEU A 254 7.13 -23.76 7.42
N LYS A 255 7.10 -25.05 7.06
CA LYS A 255 8.29 -25.79 6.61
C LYS A 255 8.63 -25.42 5.17
N ASP A 256 9.89 -25.52 4.79
CA ASP A 256 10.36 -25.20 3.42
C ASP A 256 9.59 -25.96 2.33
N LYS A 257 9.18 -27.21 2.61
CA LYS A 257 8.34 -28.01 1.69
C LYS A 257 7.00 -27.32 1.40
N GLU A 258 6.31 -26.87 2.45
CA GLU A 258 5.01 -26.21 2.35
C GLU A 258 5.13 -24.86 1.63
N ILE A 259 6.22 -24.11 1.89
CA ILE A 259 6.49 -22.84 1.19
C ILE A 259 6.76 -23.09 -0.29
N THR A 260 7.53 -24.13 -0.62
CA THR A 260 7.83 -24.51 -2.01
C THR A 260 6.57 -24.95 -2.75
N GLU A 261 5.68 -25.70 -2.09
CA GLU A 261 4.37 -26.06 -2.65
C GLU A 261 3.50 -24.84 -2.94
N ILE A 262 3.43 -23.87 -2.01
CA ILE A 262 2.71 -22.60 -2.24
C ILE A 262 3.31 -21.84 -3.42
N LEU A 263 4.64 -21.78 -3.53
CA LEU A 263 5.32 -21.14 -4.66
C LEU A 263 5.10 -21.88 -5.97
N ALA A 264 5.06 -23.22 -5.97
CA ALA A 264 4.79 -24.03 -7.16
C ALA A 264 3.36 -23.80 -7.67
N ASN A 265 2.38 -23.78 -6.76
CA ASN A 265 0.97 -23.54 -7.07
C ASN A 265 0.62 -22.07 -7.34
N ALA A 266 1.51 -21.14 -6.99
CA ALA A 266 1.35 -19.73 -7.33
C ALA A 266 1.34 -19.53 -8.87
N GLY A 267 0.69 -18.46 -9.33
CA GLY A 267 0.67 -18.11 -10.75
C GLY A 267 2.04 -17.75 -11.33
N LYS A 268 2.06 -17.29 -12.58
CA LYS A 268 3.29 -16.83 -13.25
C LYS A 268 3.93 -15.66 -12.53
N ILE A 269 3.13 -14.81 -11.88
CA ILE A 269 3.57 -13.67 -11.09
C ILE A 269 3.62 -14.08 -9.62
N ILE A 270 4.75 -13.84 -8.97
CA ILE A 270 4.95 -14.08 -7.55
C ILE A 270 5.34 -12.76 -6.90
N THR A 271 4.56 -12.33 -5.93
CA THR A 271 4.86 -11.20 -5.07
C THR A 271 5.23 -11.71 -3.68
N LEU A 272 6.46 -11.45 -3.25
CA LEU A 272 6.95 -11.83 -1.93
C LEU A 272 7.02 -10.61 -1.02
N THR A 273 6.56 -10.79 0.22
CA THR A 273 6.83 -9.86 1.30
C THR A 273 7.97 -10.42 2.14
N ILE A 274 9.07 -9.69 2.29
CA ILE A 274 10.28 -10.16 2.97
C ILE A 274 10.74 -9.20 4.08
N VAL A 275 11.43 -9.74 5.07
CA VAL A 275 11.96 -9.01 6.24
C VAL A 275 13.43 -9.37 6.48
N PRO A 276 14.29 -8.44 6.94
CA PRO A 276 15.67 -8.75 7.29
C PRO A 276 15.77 -9.79 8.42
N ALA A 277 16.76 -10.69 8.33
CA ALA A 277 16.95 -11.76 9.32
C ALA A 277 17.08 -11.27 10.77
N VAL A 278 17.86 -10.20 10.97
CA VAL A 278 18.09 -9.62 12.31
C VAL A 278 16.78 -9.21 12.97
N ILE A 279 15.90 -8.53 12.23
CA ILE A 279 14.59 -8.09 12.71
C ILE A 279 13.71 -9.32 13.01
N TYR A 280 13.64 -10.25 12.07
CA TYR A 280 12.80 -11.44 12.20
C TYR A 280 13.17 -12.29 13.41
N GLU A 281 14.46 -12.59 13.60
CA GLU A 281 14.96 -13.38 14.72
C GLU A 281 14.64 -12.72 16.07
N HIS A 282 14.76 -11.39 16.14
CA HIS A 282 14.35 -10.62 17.32
C HIS A 282 12.82 -10.67 17.55
N MET A 283 12.04 -10.63 16.47
CA MET A 283 10.59 -10.75 16.54
C MET A 283 10.14 -12.12 17.02
N ILE A 284 10.71 -13.22 16.52
CA ILE A 284 10.27 -14.58 16.88
C ILE A 284 10.91 -15.10 18.17
N LYS A 285 11.82 -14.33 18.79
CA LYS A 285 12.50 -14.73 20.04
C LYS A 285 11.46 -15.07 21.13
N LYS A 286 11.64 -16.23 21.77
CA LYS A 286 10.75 -16.80 22.80
C LYS A 286 9.36 -17.25 22.30
N LEU A 287 9.14 -17.37 20.99
CA LEU A 287 7.99 -18.10 20.44
C LEU A 287 8.38 -19.55 20.09
N SER A 288 7.49 -20.49 20.37
CA SER A 288 7.68 -21.87 19.92
C SER A 288 7.32 -22.00 18.44
N SER A 289 8.14 -22.76 17.70
CA SER A 289 7.92 -23.05 16.28
C SER A 289 6.57 -23.72 16.03
N GLY A 290 6.17 -24.65 16.91
CA GLY A 290 4.87 -25.32 16.84
C GLY A 290 3.69 -24.36 16.94
N LEU A 291 3.77 -23.32 17.78
CA LEU A 291 2.70 -22.33 17.93
C LEU A 291 2.60 -21.42 16.70
N MET A 292 3.72 -21.03 16.11
CA MET A 292 3.72 -20.25 14.87
C MET A 292 3.12 -21.06 13.73
N LYS A 293 3.43 -22.36 13.66
CA LYS A 293 2.82 -23.24 12.67
C LYS A 293 1.31 -23.39 12.87
N SER A 294 0.84 -23.71 14.08
CA SER A 294 -0.57 -24.05 14.29
C SER A 294 -1.50 -22.85 14.41
N SER A 295 -1.04 -21.75 15.00
CA SER A 295 -1.93 -20.67 15.43
C SER A 295 -1.89 -19.44 14.53
N MET A 296 -0.85 -19.27 13.72
CA MET A 296 -0.71 -18.05 12.90
C MET A 296 -1.82 -17.97 11.85
N ASP A 297 -2.40 -16.78 11.70
CA ASP A 297 -3.36 -16.50 10.64
C ASP A 297 -2.70 -16.60 9.26
N ARG A 298 -3.39 -17.30 8.36
CA ARG A 298 -2.96 -17.54 6.95
C ARG A 298 -4.06 -17.22 5.96
N SER A 299 -5.07 -16.47 6.40
CA SER A 299 -6.13 -16.01 5.53
C SER A 299 -5.53 -15.16 4.41
N VAL A 300 -6.05 -15.33 3.20
CA VAL A 300 -5.69 -14.49 2.06
C VAL A 300 -6.66 -13.32 2.05
N PRO A 301 -6.19 -12.07 2.02
CA PRO A 301 -7.07 -10.91 1.97
C PRO A 301 -7.91 -10.90 0.68
N ASP A 302 -9.20 -10.63 0.84
CA ASP A 302 -10.09 -10.31 -0.28
C ASP A 302 -9.81 -8.88 -0.77
N VAL A 303 -9.69 -8.71 -2.10
CA VAL A 303 -9.19 -7.48 -2.75
C VAL A 303 -10.00 -7.13 -3.99
#